data_AF-A0A535XST0-F1
#
_entry.id   AF-A0A535XST0-F1
#
_cell.length_a   1.000
_cell.length_b   1.000
_cell.length_c   1.000
_cell.angle_alpha   90.00
_cell.angle_beta   90.00
_cell.angle_gamma   90.00
#
_symmetry.space_group_name_H-M   'P 1'
#
loop_
_entity.id
_entity.type
_entity.pdbx_description
1 polymer ?
#
loop_
_entity_poly.entity_id
_entity_poly.type
_entity_poly.pdbx_seq_one_letter_code
_entity_poly.pdbx_strand_id
1 'polypeptide(L)'
;MVARPRAGGKWEVRIVKLPSASRRGFLKYFSLSAIGAFIAACLPQNAPGAGSSASSSPAAGAGGGVATAQTYTWKIQSGWAGNDIFQEMFLDWKGIVEEMAGGRIKIDALSVNAVTNINGAIDAVNSGTLDGAHHVPAYYYGKDHAVSLMGTGPMMGMSGQMWLAWYYYGGGQALYEKLVQQKLKLNVVSLFHMPMQNQPLGWFRDEIKGPGDFVGMKFRTVGLATGIYGGMGASVISVAGAEVASNLDRGVIDAAEFNNTTSDTAYGLPDVRKVLMTQSYHQPSEILEISL
;
A
#
# COMPACT_ATOMS: atom_id res chain seq x y z
N MET A 1 -7.67 -10.35 19.15
CA MET A 1 -8.44 -11.61 19.01
C MET A 1 -7.52 -12.65 18.37
N VAL A 2 -7.67 -13.93 18.68
CA VAL A 2 -6.77 -15.01 18.23
C VAL A 2 -7.58 -16.12 17.60
N ALA A 3 -7.15 -16.60 16.43
CA ALA A 3 -7.75 -17.72 15.72
C ALA A 3 -6.74 -18.87 15.58
N ARG A 4 -7.19 -20.11 15.84
CA ARG A 4 -6.39 -21.34 15.70
C ARG A 4 -7.23 -22.51 15.18
N PRO A 5 -6.63 -23.48 14.46
CA PRO A 5 -7.35 -24.66 14.02
C PRO A 5 -7.65 -25.62 15.19
N ARG A 6 -8.81 -26.28 15.14
CA ARG A 6 -9.23 -27.43 15.97
C ARG A 6 -9.25 -28.72 15.15
N ALA A 7 -9.32 -29.85 15.85
CA ALA A 7 -9.57 -31.14 15.23
C ALA A 7 -10.85 -31.09 14.36
N GLY A 8 -10.79 -31.68 13.16
CA GLY A 8 -11.91 -31.73 12.21
C GLY A 8 -12.12 -30.47 11.34
N GLY A 9 -11.09 -29.63 11.16
CA GLY A 9 -11.12 -28.51 10.22
C GLY A 9 -11.90 -27.26 10.69
N LYS A 10 -12.39 -27.25 11.93
CA LYS A 10 -13.05 -26.09 12.52
C LYS A 10 -12.02 -25.12 13.09
N TRP A 11 -12.30 -23.82 13.04
CA TRP A 11 -11.47 -22.79 13.67
C TRP A 11 -12.06 -22.37 15.01
N GLU A 12 -11.18 -22.19 16.00
CA GLU A 12 -11.51 -21.61 17.29
C GLU A 12 -11.05 -20.16 17.33
N VAL A 13 -11.98 -19.25 17.63
CA VAL A 13 -11.71 -17.81 17.79
C VAL A 13 -11.91 -17.45 19.26
N ARG A 14 -10.90 -16.82 19.87
CA ARG A 14 -10.94 -16.35 21.26
C ARG A 14 -10.58 -14.87 21.35
N ILE A 15 -11.27 -14.17 22.23
CA ILE A 15 -10.91 -12.80 22.63
C ILE A 15 -9.88 -12.90 23.75
N VAL A 16 -8.65 -12.49 23.47
CA VAL A 16 -7.58 -12.43 24.48
C VAL A 16 -7.61 -11.04 25.11
N LYS A 17 -7.82 -10.98 26.42
CA LYS A 17 -7.66 -9.75 27.21
C LYS A 17 -6.15 -9.53 27.40
N LEU A 18 -5.59 -8.58 26.67
CA LEU A 18 -4.22 -8.13 26.96
C LEU A 18 -4.21 -7.45 28.35
N PRO A 19 -3.16 -7.65 29.17
CA PRO A 19 -3.02 -6.91 30.41
C PRO A 19 -3.07 -5.41 30.11
N SER A 20 -3.78 -4.62 30.92
CA SER A 20 -3.88 -3.19 30.72
C SER A 20 -2.48 -2.57 30.75
N ALA A 21 -2.00 -2.11 29.60
CA ALA A 21 -0.75 -1.37 29.54
C ALA A 21 -0.92 -0.11 30.41
N SER A 22 -0.14 0.00 31.49
CA SER A 22 -0.14 1.24 32.27
C SER A 22 0.28 2.38 31.34
N ARG A 23 -0.39 3.54 31.40
CA ARG A 23 -0.06 4.72 30.59
C ARG A 23 1.44 5.06 30.63
N ARG A 24 2.13 4.70 31.72
CA ARG A 24 3.58 4.88 31.92
C ARG A 24 4.48 3.99 31.07
N GLY A 25 4.00 2.83 30.61
CA GLY A 25 4.77 1.93 29.72
C GLY A 25 4.81 2.42 28.28
N PHE A 26 3.68 2.93 27.78
CA PHE A 26 3.55 3.45 26.42
C PHE A 26 4.40 4.71 26.18
N LEU A 27 4.51 5.58 27.19
CA LEU A 27 5.33 6.80 27.18
C LEU A 27 6.85 6.54 27.20
N LYS A 28 7.32 5.34 27.55
CA LYS A 28 8.75 5.02 27.53
C LYS A 28 9.29 4.70 26.13
N TYR A 29 8.42 4.29 25.20
CA TYR A 29 8.81 3.91 23.83
C TYR A 29 8.57 5.03 22.80
N PHE A 30 7.84 6.09 23.18
CA PHE A 30 7.73 7.32 22.41
C PHE A 30 8.70 8.36 22.97
N SER A 31 9.96 8.31 22.54
CA SER A 31 10.84 9.48 22.70
C SER A 31 10.32 10.60 21.80
N LEU A 32 10.03 11.76 22.41
CA LEU A 32 9.59 12.96 21.71
C LEU A 32 10.68 13.42 20.73
N SER A 33 10.50 13.16 19.44
CA SER A 33 11.24 13.81 18.36
C SER A 33 10.41 13.78 17.07
N ALA A 34 9.27 14.51 17.05
CA ALA A 34 8.62 15.00 15.83
C ALA A 34 7.34 15.79 16.16
N ILE A 35 7.41 16.84 16.98
CA ILE A 35 6.38 17.88 17.01
C ILE A 35 7.11 19.21 17.08
N GLY A 36 7.32 19.83 15.92
CA GLY A 36 8.03 21.11 15.85
C GLY A 36 8.44 21.47 14.42
N ALA A 37 7.47 21.85 13.61
CA ALA A 37 7.56 22.87 12.56
C ALA A 37 6.50 22.59 11.50
N PHE A 38 5.40 23.36 11.49
CA PHE A 38 4.77 23.88 10.28
C PHE A 38 3.62 24.83 10.70
N ILE A 39 4.00 25.95 11.32
CA ILE A 39 3.18 27.16 11.35
C ILE A 39 4.09 28.27 10.80
N ALA A 40 3.92 28.58 9.51
CA ALA A 40 4.21 29.87 8.88
C ALA A 40 4.27 29.68 7.35
N ALA A 41 3.11 29.69 6.69
CA ALA A 41 2.97 30.16 5.30
C ALA A 41 1.49 30.38 4.97
N CYS A 42 0.83 31.26 5.71
CA CYS A 42 -0.32 31.98 5.18
C CYS A 42 0.17 33.39 4.82
N LEU A 43 0.18 33.73 3.54
CA LEU A 43 -0.41 34.96 2.95
C LEU A 43 -0.09 34.99 1.42
N PRO A 44 -0.93 35.68 0.63
CA PRO A 44 -1.25 35.33 -0.75
C PRO A 44 -0.46 36.13 -1.78
N GLN A 45 -0.23 35.58 -2.97
CA GLN A 45 0.10 36.38 -4.16
C GLN A 45 -0.64 35.88 -5.42
N ASN A 46 -1.75 36.57 -5.70
CA ASN A 46 -2.29 37.04 -6.98
C ASN A 46 -2.28 36.15 -8.24
N ALA A 47 -3.50 35.93 -8.76
CA ALA A 47 -3.83 36.00 -10.20
C ALA A 47 -4.53 37.37 -10.47
N PRO A 48 -4.86 37.80 -11.71
CA PRO A 48 -4.56 37.27 -13.05
C PRO A 48 -3.96 38.32 -14.02
N GLY A 49 -3.37 37.88 -15.14
CA GLY A 49 -2.99 38.75 -16.25
C GLY A 49 -3.79 38.42 -17.52
N ALA A 50 -4.71 39.30 -17.88
CA ALA A 50 -5.45 39.26 -19.15
C ALA A 50 -4.57 39.76 -20.30
N GLY A 51 -4.58 39.06 -21.43
CA GLY A 51 -3.92 39.47 -22.66
C GLY A 51 -4.70 38.94 -23.86
N SER A 52 -5.60 39.76 -24.40
CA SER A 52 -6.29 39.52 -25.67
C SER A 52 -5.36 39.81 -26.84
N SER A 53 -5.32 38.91 -27.82
CA SER A 53 -4.98 39.27 -29.21
C SER A 53 -5.73 38.34 -30.14
N ALA A 54 -6.72 38.90 -30.83
CA ALA A 54 -7.41 38.26 -31.94
C ALA A 54 -6.52 38.34 -33.19
N SER A 55 -6.44 37.26 -33.95
CA SER A 55 -6.04 37.31 -35.37
C SER A 55 -6.80 36.24 -36.15
N SER A 56 -7.44 36.70 -37.21
CA SER A 56 -8.34 36.04 -38.14
C SER A 56 -7.73 34.88 -38.94
N SER A 57 -8.59 33.91 -39.27
CA SER A 57 -8.38 32.75 -40.16
C SER A 57 -7.74 33.07 -41.51
N PRO A 58 -7.32 32.01 -42.23
CA PRO A 58 -8.11 31.59 -43.38
C PRO A 58 -8.57 30.14 -43.29
N ALA A 59 -9.77 29.91 -43.82
CA ALA A 59 -10.38 28.60 -43.96
C ALA A 59 -9.53 27.69 -44.87
N ALA A 60 -9.23 26.48 -44.42
CA ALA A 60 -8.67 25.41 -45.23
C ALA A 60 -9.44 24.11 -44.95
N GLY A 61 -10.17 23.66 -45.98
CA GLY A 61 -10.51 22.27 -46.28
C GLY A 61 -11.12 21.44 -45.15
N ALA A 62 -12.45 21.29 -45.17
CA ALA A 62 -13.13 20.16 -44.56
C ALA A 62 -12.74 18.85 -45.30
N GLY A 63 -11.59 18.30 -44.94
CA GLY A 63 -11.27 16.90 -45.16
C GLY A 63 -11.76 16.11 -43.95
N GLY A 64 -12.98 15.58 -44.02
CA GLY A 64 -13.55 14.70 -43.01
C GLY A 64 -12.83 13.35 -42.97
N GLY A 65 -11.58 13.35 -42.48
CA GLY A 65 -10.99 12.15 -41.90
C GLY A 65 -11.64 11.98 -40.54
N VAL A 66 -12.41 10.92 -40.35
CA VAL A 66 -12.75 10.44 -39.01
C VAL A 66 -11.42 10.23 -38.31
N ALA A 67 -11.05 11.12 -37.39
CA ALA A 67 -9.87 10.95 -36.57
C ALA A 67 -10.04 9.61 -35.85
N THR A 68 -9.27 8.60 -36.25
CA THR A 68 -9.15 7.37 -35.49
C THR A 68 -8.60 7.79 -34.13
N ALA A 69 -9.44 7.68 -33.10
CA ALA A 69 -9.01 7.98 -31.74
C ALA A 69 -7.77 7.13 -31.45
N GLN A 70 -6.67 7.79 -31.05
CA GLN A 70 -5.43 7.09 -30.73
C GLN A 70 -5.70 6.08 -29.61
N THR A 71 -5.28 4.84 -29.82
CA THR A 71 -5.36 3.78 -28.83
C THR A 71 -4.02 3.70 -28.10
N TYR A 72 -4.07 3.72 -26.77
CA TYR A 72 -2.91 3.57 -25.90
C TYR A 72 -2.97 2.21 -25.22
N THR A 73 -1.83 1.51 -25.19
CA THR A 73 -1.67 0.27 -24.42
C THR A 73 -0.72 0.53 -23.26
N TRP A 74 -1.22 0.47 -22.03
CA TRP A 74 -0.44 0.63 -20.81
C TRP A 74 0.00 -0.73 -20.26
N LYS A 75 1.30 -0.92 -20.09
CA LYS A 75 1.89 -2.08 -19.41
C LYS A 75 1.91 -1.82 -17.91
N ILE A 76 0.96 -2.44 -17.20
CA ILE A 76 0.82 -2.27 -15.75
C ILE A 76 1.15 -3.58 -15.05
N GLN A 77 2.17 -3.58 -14.19
CA GLN A 77 2.58 -4.75 -13.44
C GLN A 77 1.81 -4.88 -12.12
N SER A 78 1.22 -6.04 -11.88
CA SER A 78 0.63 -6.37 -10.58
C SER A 78 1.69 -6.71 -9.53
N GLY A 79 1.45 -6.33 -8.28
CA GLY A 79 2.25 -6.75 -7.13
C GLY A 79 1.87 -8.10 -6.52
N TRP A 80 0.88 -8.80 -7.09
CA TRP A 80 0.15 -9.87 -6.42
C TRP A 80 0.24 -11.20 -7.17
N ALA A 81 0.21 -12.32 -6.42
CA ALA A 81 0.10 -13.64 -7.03
C ALA A 81 -1.22 -13.80 -7.80
N GLY A 82 -1.22 -14.66 -8.82
CA GLY A 82 -2.36 -14.81 -9.74
C GLY A 82 -3.68 -15.22 -9.08
N ASN A 83 -3.63 -15.94 -7.96
CA ASN A 83 -4.77 -16.42 -7.18
C ASN A 83 -5.12 -15.52 -5.98
N ASP A 84 -4.47 -14.36 -5.85
CA ASP A 84 -4.72 -13.44 -4.74
C ASP A 84 -5.90 -12.50 -5.05
N ILE A 85 -6.66 -12.12 -4.01
CA ILE A 85 -7.80 -11.21 -4.16
C ILE A 85 -7.42 -9.85 -4.73
N PHE A 86 -6.20 -9.36 -4.47
CA PHE A 86 -5.71 -8.10 -5.03
C PHE A 86 -5.41 -8.18 -6.53
N GLN A 87 -5.15 -9.39 -7.04
CA GLN A 87 -5.06 -9.61 -8.48
C GLN A 87 -6.44 -9.53 -9.13
N GLU A 88 -7.46 -10.16 -8.54
CA GLU A 88 -8.84 -10.05 -9.05
C GLU A 88 -9.29 -8.59 -9.09
N MET A 89 -9.09 -7.89 -7.98
CA MET A 89 -9.32 -6.47 -7.84
C MET A 89 -8.61 -5.61 -8.91
N PHE A 90 -7.33 -5.87 -9.19
CA PHE A 90 -6.60 -5.18 -10.26
C PHE A 90 -7.24 -5.40 -11.64
N LEU A 91 -7.65 -6.63 -11.93
CA LEU A 91 -8.28 -6.99 -13.19
C LEU A 91 -9.68 -6.34 -13.33
N ASP A 92 -10.42 -6.21 -12.23
CA ASP A 92 -11.69 -5.47 -12.19
C ASP A 92 -11.47 -3.99 -12.50
N TRP A 93 -10.48 -3.35 -11.86
CA TRP A 93 -10.09 -1.97 -12.17
C TRP A 93 -9.72 -1.80 -13.64
N LYS A 94 -8.91 -2.72 -14.19
CA LYS A 94 -8.58 -2.75 -15.62
C LYS A 94 -9.85 -2.80 -16.48
N GLY A 95 -10.79 -3.69 -16.17
CA GLY A 95 -12.04 -3.83 -16.93
C GLY A 95 -12.83 -2.52 -16.98
N ILE A 96 -12.99 -1.87 -15.82
CA ILE A 96 -13.67 -0.58 -15.70
C ILE A 96 -12.97 0.50 -16.55
N VAL A 97 -11.64 0.59 -16.50
CA VAL A 97 -10.88 1.57 -17.28
C VAL A 97 -11.06 1.34 -18.78
N GLU A 98 -10.92 0.11 -19.26
CA GLU A 98 -11.06 -0.20 -20.69
C GLU A 98 -12.47 0.06 -21.21
N GLU A 99 -13.50 -0.24 -20.40
CA GLU A 99 -14.91 0.04 -20.71
C GLU A 99 -15.16 1.54 -20.79
N MET A 100 -14.78 2.29 -19.74
CA MET A 100 -14.95 3.75 -19.69
C MET A 100 -14.16 4.47 -20.78
N ALA A 101 -13.02 3.92 -21.21
CA ALA A 101 -12.22 4.48 -22.28
C ALA A 101 -12.81 4.23 -23.69
N GLY A 102 -13.84 3.39 -23.82
CA GLY A 102 -14.41 2.99 -25.11
C GLY A 102 -13.38 2.30 -26.01
N GLY A 103 -12.47 1.52 -25.42
CA GLY A 103 -11.39 0.82 -26.13
C GLY A 103 -10.18 1.68 -26.53
N ARG A 104 -10.14 2.98 -26.18
CA ARG A 104 -8.99 3.86 -26.44
C ARG A 104 -7.83 3.65 -25.47
N ILE A 105 -8.09 3.10 -24.30
CA ILE A 105 -7.07 2.66 -23.36
C ILE A 105 -7.22 1.15 -23.25
N LYS A 106 -6.11 0.46 -23.44
CA LYS A 106 -5.93 -0.97 -23.18
C LYS A 106 -4.87 -1.14 -22.11
N ILE A 107 -5.08 -2.08 -21.20
CA ILE A 107 -4.12 -2.35 -20.14
C ILE A 107 -3.55 -3.74 -20.39
N ASP A 108 -2.26 -3.84 -20.68
CA ASP A 108 -1.53 -5.09 -20.62
C ASP A 108 -1.16 -5.38 -19.15
N ALA A 109 -1.92 -6.29 -18.53
CA ALA A 109 -1.82 -6.60 -17.10
C ALA A 109 -0.74 -7.66 -16.89
N LEU A 110 0.45 -7.23 -16.48
CA LEU A 110 1.59 -8.10 -16.30
C LEU A 110 1.53 -8.77 -14.92
N SER A 111 1.93 -10.03 -14.85
CA SER A 111 2.01 -10.78 -13.59
C SER A 111 3.08 -10.19 -12.66
N VAL A 112 2.98 -10.51 -11.38
CA VAL A 112 4.01 -10.17 -10.40
C VAL A 112 5.39 -10.62 -10.89
N ASN A 113 6.37 -9.71 -10.74
CA ASN A 113 7.77 -9.90 -11.13
C ASN A 113 8.03 -10.12 -12.64
N ALA A 114 7.07 -9.83 -13.53
CA ALA A 114 7.27 -10.00 -14.98
C ALA A 114 8.36 -9.09 -15.57
N VAL A 115 8.50 -7.87 -15.05
CA VAL A 115 9.46 -6.86 -15.50
C VAL A 115 10.47 -6.52 -14.41
N THR A 116 10.00 -6.36 -13.17
CA THR A 116 10.86 -6.03 -12.02
C THR A 116 10.27 -6.59 -10.74
N ASN A 117 11.10 -6.79 -9.72
CA ASN A 117 10.59 -7.12 -8.40
C ASN A 117 9.71 -5.98 -7.85
N ILE A 118 8.83 -6.29 -6.90
CA ILE A 118 7.85 -5.32 -6.43
C ILE A 118 8.47 -4.06 -5.79
N ASN A 119 9.64 -4.16 -5.16
CA ASN A 119 10.34 -3.02 -4.59
C ASN A 119 10.89 -2.07 -5.68
N GLY A 120 11.20 -2.61 -6.87
CA GLY A 120 11.66 -1.85 -8.03
C GLY A 120 10.53 -1.39 -8.96
N ALA A 121 9.26 -1.68 -8.66
CA ALA A 121 8.13 -1.33 -9.51
C ALA A 121 8.01 0.19 -9.71
N ILE A 122 8.14 0.98 -8.63
CA ILE A 122 8.03 2.44 -8.71
C ILE A 122 9.15 3.06 -9.56
N ASP A 123 10.35 2.47 -9.55
CA ASP A 123 11.46 2.94 -10.38
C ASP A 123 11.24 2.62 -11.86
N ALA A 124 10.64 1.46 -12.15
CA ALA A 124 10.29 1.08 -13.50
C ALA A 124 9.15 1.95 -14.09
N VAL A 125 8.21 2.41 -13.25
CA VAL A 125 7.21 3.42 -13.67
C VAL A 125 7.90 4.77 -13.92
N ASN A 126 8.72 5.23 -12.99
CA ASN A 126 9.46 6.49 -13.12
C ASN A 126 10.36 6.55 -14.38
N SER A 127 10.97 5.44 -14.78
CA SER A 127 11.80 5.36 -15.98
C SER A 127 11.01 5.17 -17.28
N GLY A 128 9.68 4.95 -17.20
CA GLY A 128 8.83 4.60 -18.35
C GLY A 128 9.07 3.18 -18.88
N THR A 129 9.71 2.30 -18.11
CA THR A 129 9.83 0.88 -18.46
C THR A 129 8.51 0.15 -18.27
N LEU A 130 7.75 0.55 -17.25
CA LEU A 130 6.33 0.23 -17.07
C LEU A 130 5.52 1.52 -17.24
N ASP A 131 4.32 1.42 -17.80
CA ASP A 131 3.35 2.52 -17.80
C ASP A 131 2.59 2.60 -16.47
N GLY A 132 2.72 1.57 -15.63
CA GLY A 132 2.22 1.61 -14.27
C GLY A 132 2.50 0.37 -13.44
N ALA A 133 2.11 0.43 -12.17
CA ALA A 133 2.16 -0.72 -11.28
C ALA A 133 1.04 -0.67 -10.23
N HIS A 134 0.51 -1.84 -9.87
CA HIS A 134 -0.50 -1.98 -8.81
C HIS A 134 0.14 -2.56 -7.55
N HIS A 135 0.24 -1.75 -6.49
CA HIS A 135 0.96 -2.11 -5.27
C HIS A 135 0.51 -1.27 -4.06
N VAL A 136 1.32 -1.22 -3.00
CA VAL A 136 1.14 -0.32 -1.85
C VAL A 136 2.34 0.60 -1.68
N PRO A 137 2.19 1.80 -1.10
CA PRO A 137 3.31 2.73 -0.89
C PRO A 137 4.43 2.15 -0.02
N ALA A 138 4.10 1.25 0.92
CA ALA A 138 5.07 0.64 1.82
C ALA A 138 6.19 -0.14 1.12
N TYR A 139 5.99 -0.59 -0.12
CA TYR A 139 7.01 -1.36 -0.85
C TYR A 139 8.20 -0.52 -1.34
N TYR A 140 8.07 0.81 -1.37
CA TYR A 140 9.20 1.71 -1.62
C TYR A 140 9.49 2.61 -0.43
N TYR A 141 9.16 2.14 0.79
CA TYR A 141 9.55 2.74 2.07
C TYR A 141 11.03 3.10 2.14
N GLY A 142 11.90 2.27 1.55
CA GLY A 142 13.35 2.51 1.51
C GLY A 142 13.77 3.78 0.75
N LYS A 143 12.89 4.39 -0.06
CA LYS A 143 13.15 5.69 -0.72
C LYS A 143 12.90 6.86 0.22
N ASP A 144 11.79 6.82 0.96
CA ASP A 144 11.46 7.78 1.99
C ASP A 144 10.39 7.21 2.93
N HIS A 145 10.66 7.19 4.23
CA HIS A 145 9.73 6.61 5.21
C HIS A 145 8.35 7.28 5.22
N ALA A 146 8.25 8.54 4.78
CA ALA A 146 6.99 9.27 4.71
C ALA A 146 6.00 8.67 3.71
N VAL A 147 6.44 7.88 2.72
CA VAL A 147 5.52 7.24 1.77
C VAL A 147 4.62 6.23 2.48
N SER A 148 5.12 5.59 3.54
CA SER A 148 4.31 4.69 4.38
C SER A 148 3.35 5.41 5.32
N LEU A 149 3.41 6.73 5.47
CA LEU A 149 2.29 7.47 6.08
C LEU A 149 1.06 7.46 5.18
N MET A 150 1.25 7.18 3.90
CA MET A 150 0.20 7.10 2.90
C MET A 150 -0.13 5.63 2.64
N GLY A 151 -1.42 5.32 2.60
CA GLY A 151 -1.94 4.00 2.29
C GLY A 151 -1.64 2.88 3.30
N THR A 152 -0.61 2.96 4.15
CA THR A 152 -0.22 1.86 5.09
C THR A 152 0.07 2.33 6.51
N GLY A 153 -0.04 3.63 6.73
CA GLY A 153 0.38 4.29 7.96
C GLY A 153 -0.66 4.25 9.07
N PRO A 154 -0.35 4.84 10.22
CA PRO A 154 -1.34 5.02 11.26
C PRO A 154 -2.52 5.82 10.71
N MET A 155 -3.72 5.25 10.80
CA MET A 155 -4.93 5.91 10.27
C MET A 155 -5.46 7.02 11.19
N MET A 156 -4.84 7.22 12.36
CA MET A 156 -5.22 8.27 13.34
C MET A 156 -6.73 8.28 13.67
N GLY A 157 -7.36 7.10 13.67
CA GLY A 157 -8.80 6.94 13.93
C GLY A 157 -9.72 7.00 12.70
N MET A 158 -9.18 7.23 11.50
CA MET A 158 -9.94 7.17 10.24
C MET A 158 -10.21 5.73 9.81
N SER A 159 -11.35 5.49 9.17
CA SER A 159 -11.54 4.30 8.33
C SER A 159 -10.83 4.50 6.99
N GLY A 160 -10.58 3.42 6.24
CA GLY A 160 -9.99 3.53 4.91
C GLY A 160 -10.84 4.38 3.94
N GLN A 161 -12.17 4.40 4.12
CA GLN A 161 -13.06 5.28 3.35
C GLN A 161 -12.88 6.76 3.72
N MET A 162 -12.74 7.07 5.01
CA MET A 162 -12.43 8.43 5.46
C MET A 162 -11.04 8.87 4.96
N TRP A 163 -10.07 7.94 4.94
CA TRP A 163 -8.75 8.20 4.38
C TRP A 163 -8.83 8.52 2.89
N LEU A 164 -9.58 7.76 2.09
CA LEU A 164 -9.76 8.06 0.66
C LEU A 164 -10.47 9.40 0.44
N ALA A 165 -11.48 9.72 1.26
CA ALA A 165 -12.13 11.02 1.20
C ALA A 165 -11.14 12.16 1.50
N TRP A 166 -10.29 12.00 2.52
CA TRP A 166 -9.22 12.96 2.81
C TRP A 166 -8.19 13.06 1.69
N TYR A 167 -7.82 11.92 1.07
CA TYR A 167 -6.88 11.91 -0.04
C TYR A 167 -7.39 12.75 -1.22
N TYR A 168 -8.58 12.42 -1.72
CA TYR A 168 -9.13 13.05 -2.92
C TYR A 168 -9.76 14.43 -2.70
N TYR A 169 -10.29 14.70 -1.50
CA TYR A 169 -11.05 15.93 -1.24
C TYR A 169 -10.50 16.78 -0.08
N GLY A 170 -9.60 16.22 0.73
CA GLY A 170 -9.03 16.87 1.92
C GLY A 170 -7.58 17.33 1.78
N GLY A 171 -7.03 17.30 0.56
CA GLY A 171 -5.66 17.74 0.27
C GLY A 171 -4.57 16.67 0.43
N GLY A 172 -4.93 15.42 0.73
CA GLY A 172 -3.95 14.33 0.83
C GLY A 172 -3.24 14.03 -0.49
N GLN A 173 -3.93 14.15 -1.63
CA GLN A 173 -3.34 13.97 -2.96
C GLN A 173 -2.24 15.00 -3.23
N ALA A 174 -2.48 16.29 -3.01
CA ALA A 174 -1.48 17.33 -3.20
C ALA A 174 -0.25 17.15 -2.28
N LEU A 175 -0.46 16.68 -1.04
CA LEU A 175 0.62 16.34 -0.12
C LEU A 175 1.45 15.17 -0.64
N TYR A 176 0.80 14.17 -1.22
CA TYR A 176 1.47 13.00 -1.76
C TYR A 176 2.23 13.30 -3.05
N GLU A 177 1.63 14.05 -3.96
CA GLU A 177 2.30 14.56 -5.16
C GLU A 177 3.54 15.38 -4.80
N LYS A 178 3.48 16.21 -3.75
CA LYS A 178 4.67 16.91 -3.23
C LYS A 178 5.75 15.93 -2.75
N LEU A 179 5.37 14.86 -2.06
CA LEU A 179 6.32 13.85 -1.61
C LEU A 179 6.94 13.09 -2.80
N VAL A 180 6.12 12.54 -3.67
CA VAL A 180 6.55 11.66 -4.78
C VAL A 180 7.26 12.45 -5.88
N GLN A 181 6.66 13.54 -6.37
CA GLN A 181 7.19 14.27 -7.51
C GLN A 181 8.21 15.35 -7.11
N GLN A 182 7.97 16.09 -6.01
CA GLN A 182 8.84 17.22 -5.67
C GLN A 182 10.01 16.82 -4.76
N LYS A 183 9.81 15.95 -3.77
CA LYS A 183 10.88 15.49 -2.87
C LYS A 183 11.65 14.31 -3.47
N LEU A 184 10.94 13.25 -3.85
CA LEU A 184 11.56 12.04 -4.40
C LEU A 184 11.95 12.15 -5.88
N LYS A 185 11.48 13.19 -6.58
CA LYS A 185 11.76 13.43 -8.01
C LYS A 185 11.32 12.28 -8.91
N LEU A 186 10.25 11.58 -8.52
CA LEU A 186 9.66 10.52 -9.32
C LEU A 186 8.60 11.11 -10.25
N ASN A 187 8.69 10.82 -11.54
CA ASN A 187 7.66 11.12 -12.52
C ASN A 187 6.55 10.06 -12.43
N VAL A 188 5.78 10.12 -11.35
CA VAL A 188 4.70 9.16 -11.05
C VAL A 188 3.46 9.92 -10.60
N VAL A 189 2.31 9.50 -11.12
CA VAL A 189 0.97 9.88 -10.66
C VAL A 189 0.33 8.70 -9.95
N SER A 190 -0.19 8.93 -8.76
CA SER A 190 -0.73 7.86 -7.93
C SER A 190 -2.22 7.96 -7.73
N LEU A 191 -2.91 6.87 -8.07
CA LEU A 191 -4.35 6.69 -7.87
C LEU A 191 -4.57 5.70 -6.73
N PHE A 192 -5.03 6.19 -5.59
CA PHE A 192 -5.35 5.33 -4.45
C PHE A 192 -6.76 4.77 -4.56
N HIS A 193 -6.90 3.49 -4.26
CA HIS A 193 -8.17 2.81 -4.31
C HIS A 193 -8.21 1.62 -3.34
N MET A 194 -9.35 0.94 -3.28
CA MET A 194 -9.54 -0.29 -2.51
C MET A 194 -9.10 -0.18 -1.04
N PRO A 195 -9.89 0.54 -0.23
CA PRO A 195 -9.57 0.68 1.18
C PRO A 195 -9.86 -0.64 1.92
N MET A 196 -8.79 -1.27 2.40
CA MET A 196 -8.82 -2.48 3.22
C MET A 196 -9.00 -2.11 4.69
N GLN A 197 -9.73 -2.94 5.43
CA GLN A 197 -9.92 -2.80 6.86
C GLN A 197 -8.69 -3.26 7.65
N ASN A 198 -8.81 -3.32 8.97
CA ASN A 198 -7.74 -3.72 9.88
C ASN A 198 -7.13 -5.07 9.47
N GLN A 199 -5.80 -5.08 9.31
CA GLN A 199 -5.06 -6.28 8.98
C GLN A 199 -4.73 -7.10 10.24
N PRO A 200 -4.67 -8.43 10.14
CA PRO A 200 -4.13 -9.26 11.20
C PRO A 200 -2.73 -8.80 11.61
N LEU A 201 -2.39 -8.97 12.89
CA LEU A 201 -1.02 -8.84 13.36
C LEU A 201 -0.11 -9.91 12.73
N GLY A 202 -0.70 -10.98 12.21
CA GLY A 202 -0.03 -11.97 11.39
C GLY A 202 -0.15 -13.38 11.92
N TRP A 203 0.69 -14.24 11.35
CA TRP A 203 0.75 -15.67 11.59
C TRP A 203 2.00 -16.03 12.40
N PHE A 204 1.76 -16.75 13.50
CA PHE A 204 2.75 -17.06 14.52
C PHE A 204 2.78 -18.56 14.83
N ARG A 205 3.90 -19.02 15.40
CA ARG A 205 4.02 -20.35 15.97
C ARG A 205 3.19 -20.46 17.26
N ASP A 206 3.34 -19.46 18.13
CA ASP A 206 2.71 -19.37 19.44
C ASP A 206 1.90 -18.08 19.59
N GLU A 207 1.09 -17.97 20.64
CA GLU A 207 0.37 -16.72 20.93
C GLU A 207 1.32 -15.58 21.25
N ILE A 208 1.01 -14.40 20.72
CA ILE A 208 1.59 -13.15 21.18
C ILE A 208 0.75 -12.62 22.34
N LYS A 209 1.33 -12.65 23.54
CA LYS A 209 0.72 -12.21 24.81
C LYS A 209 1.15 -10.80 25.19
N GLY A 210 2.28 -10.33 24.68
CA GLY A 210 2.74 -8.96 24.89
C GLY A 210 3.98 -8.58 24.10
N PRO A 211 4.46 -7.33 24.27
CA PRO A 211 5.62 -6.82 23.51
C PRO A 211 6.90 -7.64 23.66
N GLY A 212 7.10 -8.27 24.82
CA GLY A 212 8.28 -9.10 25.09
C GLY A 212 8.41 -10.33 24.17
N ASP A 213 7.29 -10.81 23.62
CA ASP A 213 7.30 -11.97 22.72
C ASP A 213 7.92 -11.65 21.35
N PHE A 214 8.11 -10.37 21.02
CA PHE A 214 8.79 -9.93 19.80
C PHE A 214 10.32 -9.91 19.91
N VAL A 215 10.87 -9.96 21.12
CA VAL A 215 12.33 -9.84 21.33
C VAL A 215 13.05 -11.03 20.69
N GLY A 216 13.94 -10.75 19.75
CA GLY A 216 14.69 -11.74 18.98
C GLY A 216 13.88 -12.45 17.88
N MET A 217 12.59 -12.16 17.75
CA MET A 217 11.74 -12.76 16.72
C MET A 217 12.14 -12.25 15.34
N LYS A 218 12.35 -13.15 14.38
CA LYS A 218 12.50 -12.79 12.97
C LYS A 218 11.13 -12.53 12.37
N PHE A 219 10.69 -11.28 12.39
CA PHE A 219 9.33 -10.91 12.01
C PHE A 219 9.29 -10.25 10.64
N ARG A 220 8.50 -10.81 9.72
CA ARG A 220 8.26 -10.17 8.42
C ARG A 220 7.13 -9.16 8.55
N THR A 221 7.46 -7.89 8.31
CA THR A 221 6.49 -6.80 8.22
C THR A 221 6.99 -5.69 7.29
N VAL A 222 6.13 -4.74 6.91
CA VAL A 222 6.44 -3.67 5.94
C VAL A 222 6.19 -2.26 6.48
N GLY A 223 6.76 -1.26 5.78
CA GLY A 223 6.55 0.16 6.07
C GLY A 223 6.97 0.59 7.47
N LEU A 224 6.20 1.48 8.10
CA LEU A 224 6.50 2.04 9.42
C LEU A 224 6.52 0.99 10.54
N ALA A 225 5.84 -0.14 10.35
CA ALA A 225 5.84 -1.25 11.31
C ALA A 225 7.25 -1.81 11.52
N THR A 226 8.11 -1.74 10.51
CA THR A 226 9.51 -2.20 10.61
C THR A 226 10.26 -1.52 11.76
N GLY A 227 10.13 -0.19 11.89
CA GLY A 227 10.73 0.57 12.99
C GLY A 227 10.08 0.28 14.34
N ILE A 228 8.75 0.07 14.36
CA ILE A 228 8.00 -0.23 15.59
C ILE A 228 8.44 -1.57 16.19
N TYR A 229 8.44 -2.64 15.40
CA TYR A 229 8.82 -3.97 15.88
C TYR A 229 10.33 -4.10 16.09
N GLY A 230 11.15 -3.42 15.27
CA GLY A 230 12.59 -3.29 15.53
C GLY A 230 12.88 -2.63 16.88
N GLY A 231 12.15 -1.56 17.22
CA GLY A 231 12.24 -0.90 18.54
C GLY A 231 11.76 -1.76 19.71
N MET A 232 10.92 -2.77 19.46
CA MET A 232 10.52 -3.80 20.43
C MET A 232 11.48 -4.99 20.51
N GLY A 233 12.57 -4.97 19.73
CA GLY A 233 13.62 -5.99 19.75
C GLY A 233 13.44 -7.12 18.74
N ALA A 234 12.49 -7.02 17.80
CA ALA A 234 12.37 -7.97 16.70
C ALA A 234 13.49 -7.75 15.66
N SER A 235 13.92 -8.83 15.02
CA SER A 235 14.71 -8.77 13.79
C SER A 235 13.74 -8.68 12.61
N VAL A 236 13.51 -7.47 12.10
CA VAL A 236 12.56 -7.29 11.00
C VAL A 236 13.20 -7.63 9.66
N ILE A 237 12.54 -8.49 8.89
CA ILE A 237 13.03 -8.97 7.60
C ILE A 237 11.98 -8.70 6.52
N SER A 238 12.35 -7.94 5.50
CA SER A 238 11.49 -7.71 4.34
C SER A 238 11.57 -8.90 3.39
N VAL A 239 10.43 -9.52 3.10
CA VAL A 239 10.28 -10.63 2.15
C VAL A 239 9.07 -10.33 1.27
N ALA A 240 9.18 -10.59 -0.04
CA ALA A 240 8.08 -10.45 -0.98
C ALA A 240 6.92 -11.40 -0.60
N GLY A 241 5.67 -10.97 -0.78
CA GLY A 241 4.48 -11.73 -0.33
C GLY A 241 4.47 -13.19 -0.77
N ALA A 242 4.79 -13.45 -2.05
CA ALA A 242 4.83 -14.78 -2.63
C ALA A 242 5.89 -15.72 -2.02
N GLU A 243 6.90 -15.18 -1.33
CA GLU A 243 7.99 -15.95 -0.72
C GLU A 243 7.81 -16.13 0.80
N VAL A 244 6.76 -15.55 1.39
CA VAL A 244 6.58 -15.55 2.85
C VAL A 244 6.43 -16.98 3.39
N ALA A 245 5.58 -17.80 2.78
CA ALA A 245 5.33 -19.16 3.26
C ALA A 245 6.60 -20.05 3.22
N SER A 246 7.38 -19.99 2.14
CA SER A 246 8.62 -20.78 2.02
C SER A 246 9.70 -20.30 3.00
N ASN A 247 9.76 -18.99 3.29
CA ASN A 247 10.67 -18.44 4.29
C ASN A 247 10.25 -18.80 5.73
N LEU A 248 8.94 -18.86 6.01
CA LEU A 248 8.41 -19.36 7.28
C LEU A 248 8.71 -20.85 7.49
N ASP A 249 8.61 -21.65 6.43
CA ASP A 249 8.82 -23.10 6.46
C ASP A 249 10.30 -23.44 6.71
N ARG A 250 11.19 -22.73 6.01
CA ARG A 250 12.65 -22.86 6.15
C ARG A 250 13.23 -22.23 7.43
N GLY A 251 12.41 -21.52 8.22
CA GLY A 251 12.85 -20.83 9.44
C GLY A 251 13.77 -19.62 9.18
N VAL A 252 13.70 -19.04 7.98
CA VAL A 252 14.35 -17.74 7.68
C VAL A 252 13.64 -16.63 8.47
N ILE A 253 12.31 -16.71 8.54
CA ILE A 253 11.45 -15.87 9.41
C ILE A 253 10.63 -16.76 10.35
N ASP A 254 10.38 -16.24 11.55
CA ASP A 254 9.63 -16.94 12.60
C ASP A 254 8.13 -16.67 12.51
N ALA A 255 7.77 -15.46 12.10
CA ALA A 255 6.39 -15.00 11.95
C ALA A 255 6.27 -13.98 10.81
N ALA A 256 5.06 -13.81 10.29
CA ALA A 256 4.80 -12.89 9.19
C ALA A 256 3.39 -12.33 9.24
N GLU A 257 3.24 -11.06 8.89
CA GLU A 257 1.98 -10.52 8.38
C GLU A 257 1.95 -10.52 6.86
N PHE A 258 0.74 -10.43 6.29
CA PHE A 258 0.54 -10.08 4.89
C PHE A 258 -0.61 -9.09 4.70
N ASN A 259 -1.89 -9.51 4.78
CA ASN A 259 -3.00 -8.54 4.72
C ASN A 259 -4.32 -9.01 5.31
N ASN A 260 -4.89 -10.10 4.80
CA ASN A 260 -6.24 -10.56 5.14
C ASN A 260 -6.34 -12.07 4.96
N THR A 261 -7.35 -12.70 5.58
CA THR A 261 -7.46 -14.16 5.57
C THR A 261 -7.61 -14.78 4.18
N THR A 262 -8.19 -14.06 3.21
CA THR A 262 -8.32 -14.54 1.83
C THR A 262 -6.95 -14.61 1.17
N SER A 263 -6.20 -13.50 1.18
CA SER A 263 -4.82 -13.45 0.69
C SER A 263 -3.90 -14.40 1.44
N ASP A 264 -3.90 -14.36 2.76
CA ASP A 264 -3.04 -15.18 3.61
C ASP A 264 -3.22 -16.68 3.32
N THR A 265 -4.46 -17.10 3.04
CA THR A 265 -4.78 -18.47 2.61
C THR A 265 -4.26 -18.76 1.20
N ALA A 266 -4.44 -17.83 0.25
CA ALA A 266 -3.91 -17.97 -1.11
C ALA A 266 -2.38 -18.11 -1.14
N TYR A 267 -1.67 -17.50 -0.19
CA TYR A 267 -0.22 -17.64 0.01
C TYR A 267 0.20 -18.84 0.88
N GLY A 268 -0.74 -19.62 1.43
CA GLY A 268 -0.44 -20.81 2.24
C GLY A 268 0.13 -20.51 3.63
N LEU A 269 -0.03 -19.29 4.17
CA LEU A 269 0.40 -18.98 5.54
C LEU A 269 -0.21 -19.89 6.61
N PRO A 270 -1.52 -20.25 6.54
CA PRO A 270 -2.14 -21.17 7.49
C PRO A 270 -1.52 -22.57 7.48
N ASP A 271 -0.84 -22.97 6.40
CA ASP A 271 -0.22 -24.28 6.29
C ASP A 271 1.05 -24.37 7.13
N VAL A 272 1.78 -23.26 7.23
CA VAL A 272 3.10 -23.16 7.86
C VAL A 272 3.04 -22.62 9.30
N ARG A 273 2.04 -21.80 9.62
CA ARG A 273 1.81 -21.22 10.95
C ARG A 273 0.33 -21.36 11.33
N LYS A 274 0.07 -21.69 12.59
CA LYS A 274 -1.28 -22.10 13.04
C LYS A 274 -1.97 -21.09 13.95
N VAL A 275 -1.27 -20.04 14.37
CA VAL A 275 -1.81 -19.00 15.24
C VAL A 275 -1.95 -17.70 14.46
N LEU A 276 -3.19 -17.30 14.17
CA LEU A 276 -3.48 -16.00 13.57
C LEU A 276 -3.89 -15.01 14.66
N MET A 277 -3.13 -13.93 14.78
CA MET A 277 -3.49 -12.80 15.62
C MET A 277 -4.34 -11.83 14.77
N THR A 278 -5.66 -11.86 14.92
CA THR A 278 -6.61 -11.33 13.91
C THR A 278 -6.80 -9.81 13.89
N GLN A 279 -6.13 -9.07 14.77
CA GLN A 279 -6.20 -7.61 14.79
C GLN A 279 -4.81 -7.04 15.06
N SER A 280 -4.51 -5.93 14.40
CA SER A 280 -3.27 -5.19 14.60
C SER A 280 -3.50 -3.71 14.86
N TYR A 281 -2.52 -3.07 15.49
CA TYR A 281 -2.48 -1.61 15.65
C TYR A 281 -1.54 -0.93 14.64
N HIS A 282 -0.67 -1.70 13.99
CA HIS A 282 0.34 -1.16 13.07
C HIS A 282 -0.23 -0.92 11.68
N GLN A 283 -1.21 -1.73 11.23
CA GLN A 283 -1.94 -1.56 9.98
C GLN A 283 -3.46 -1.56 10.24
N PRO A 284 -4.00 -0.46 10.78
CA PRO A 284 -5.42 -0.34 11.07
C PRO A 284 -6.30 -0.24 9.81
N SER A 285 -5.72 0.11 8.66
CA SER A 285 -6.30 0.04 7.32
C SER A 285 -5.14 0.07 6.31
N GLU A 286 -5.38 -0.43 5.10
CA GLU A 286 -4.45 -0.30 3.99
C GLU A 286 -5.16 0.15 2.72
N ILE A 287 -4.49 0.94 1.88
CA ILE A 287 -5.03 1.50 0.64
C ILE A 287 -4.06 1.14 -0.47
N LEU A 288 -4.59 0.51 -1.52
CA LEU A 288 -3.83 0.11 -2.69
C LEU A 288 -3.61 1.32 -3.61
N GLU A 289 -2.56 1.24 -4.41
CA GLU A 289 -2.08 2.29 -5.30
C GLU A 289 -1.92 1.72 -6.72
N ILE A 290 -2.51 2.42 -7.70
CA ILE A 290 -2.08 2.35 -9.09
C ILE A 290 -1.13 3.52 -9.32
N SER A 291 0.15 3.22 -9.49
CA SER A 291 1.16 4.18 -9.92
C SER A 291 1.19 4.22 -11.45
N LEU A 292 1.15 5.40 -12.05
CA LEU A 292 1.21 5.66 -13.50
C LEU A 292 2.33 6.65 -13.84
#